data_AF-D1W671-F1
#
_entry.id   AF-D1W671-F1
#
_cell.length_a   1.000
_cell.length_b   1.000
_cell.length_c   1.000
_cell.angle_alpha   90.00
_cell.angle_beta   90.00
_cell.angle_gamma   90.00
#
_symmetry.space_group_name_H-M   'P 1'
#
loop_
_entity.id
_entity.type
_entity.pdbx_description
1 polymer ?
#
loop_
_entity_poly.entity_id
_entity_poly.type
_entity_poly.pdbx_seq_one_letter_code
_entity_poly.pdbx_strand_id
1 'polypeptide(L)'
;MNQLKLKDIPSDLLAKIDEQFNQHPSVRQMRIQQNELMRKGMFQAAMRIGEKIEILHTRTIDEYLKAAENEASDTTLQSIGMSKEDEEYMRTAEIALFMACDVINCCLIDMNDTLHRYDKTLNYERFNDMKQLIDMVKAKLNYLRKYSSYLQNEKWGDLCDNAYKVLMSKAKRMIQEERKKEPKK
;
A
#
# COMPACT_ATOMS: atom_id res chain seq x y z
N MET A 1 -14.28 -22.41 5.67
CA MET A 1 -13.55 -21.23 5.17
C MET A 1 -12.64 -21.69 4.05
N ASN A 2 -12.63 -21.00 2.90
CA ASN A 2 -11.74 -21.33 1.78
C ASN A 2 -10.34 -20.83 2.11
N GLN A 3 -9.36 -21.75 2.17
CA GLN A 3 -7.95 -21.40 2.32
C GLN A 3 -7.50 -20.51 1.16
N LEU A 4 -6.81 -19.42 1.49
CA LEU A 4 -6.24 -18.49 0.53
C LEU A 4 -5.15 -19.19 -0.26
N LYS A 5 -5.24 -19.11 -1.59
CA LYS A 5 -4.21 -19.65 -2.49
C LYS A 5 -3.37 -18.50 -3.03
N LEU A 6 -2.14 -18.80 -3.42
CA LEU A 6 -1.19 -17.82 -3.97
C LEU A 6 -1.77 -16.96 -5.11
N LYS A 7 -2.63 -17.56 -5.94
CA LYS A 7 -3.37 -16.92 -7.04
C LYS A 7 -4.40 -15.86 -6.61
N ASP A 8 -4.75 -15.85 -5.33
CA ASP A 8 -5.78 -14.98 -4.76
C ASP A 8 -5.17 -13.66 -4.24
N ILE A 9 -3.83 -13.58 -4.14
CA ILE A 9 -3.07 -12.38 -3.78
C ILE A 9 -3.01 -11.43 -5.00
N PRO A 10 -3.35 -10.14 -4.85
CA PRO A 10 -3.17 -9.16 -5.92
C PRO A 10 -1.72 -9.11 -6.41
N SER A 11 -1.53 -9.07 -7.73
CA SER A 11 -0.20 -9.05 -8.39
C SER A 11 0.71 -7.94 -7.86
N ASP A 12 0.14 -6.78 -7.55
CA ASP A 12 0.89 -5.61 -7.11
C ASP A 12 1.41 -5.78 -5.68
N LEU A 13 0.70 -6.56 -4.87
CA LEU A 13 1.10 -6.89 -3.51
C LEU A 13 2.18 -7.98 -3.51
N LEU A 14 2.05 -8.99 -4.39
CA LEU A 14 3.11 -9.96 -4.66
C LEU A 14 4.40 -9.26 -5.12
N ALA A 15 4.29 -8.30 -6.05
CA ALA A 15 5.44 -7.54 -6.52
C ALA A 15 6.14 -6.76 -5.40
N LYS A 16 5.40 -6.21 -4.43
CA LYS A 16 5.98 -5.53 -3.26
C LYS A 16 6.65 -6.50 -2.28
N ILE A 17 6.05 -7.67 -2.05
CA ILE A 17 6.65 -8.72 -1.21
C ILE A 17 7.95 -9.20 -1.86
N ASP A 18 7.93 -9.40 -3.17
CA ASP A 18 9.11 -9.78 -3.96
C ASP A 18 10.20 -8.70 -3.91
N GLU A 19 9.81 -7.43 -4.01
CA GLU A 19 10.75 -6.32 -3.91
C GLU A 19 11.42 -6.29 -2.53
N GLN A 20 10.63 -6.37 -1.45
CA GLN A 20 11.16 -6.38 -0.08
C GLN A 20 12.03 -7.61 0.19
N PHE A 21 11.60 -8.78 -0.26
CA PHE A 21 12.37 -10.02 -0.13
C PHE A 21 13.72 -9.91 -0.83
N ASN A 22 13.75 -9.40 -2.06
CA ASN A 22 14.99 -9.24 -2.83
C ASN A 22 15.90 -8.12 -2.31
N GLN A 23 15.36 -7.14 -1.58
CA GLN A 23 16.15 -6.10 -0.92
C GLN A 23 16.69 -6.52 0.44
N HIS A 24 16.19 -7.61 1.04
CA HIS A 24 16.63 -8.07 2.35
C HIS A 24 18.15 -8.37 2.35
N PRO A 25 18.93 -7.86 3.33
CA PRO A 25 20.40 -7.96 3.32
C PRO A 25 20.93 -9.39 3.19
N SER A 26 20.30 -10.37 3.87
CA SER A 26 20.70 -11.77 3.78
C SER A 26 20.41 -12.37 2.40
N VAL A 27 19.27 -12.03 1.79
CA VAL A 27 18.90 -12.51 0.44
C VAL A 27 19.83 -11.93 -0.61
N ARG A 28 20.15 -10.63 -0.50
CA ARG A 28 21.17 -9.98 -1.35
C ARG A 28 22.52 -10.67 -1.25
N GLN A 29 23.00 -10.97 -0.03
CA GLN A 29 24.25 -11.69 0.15
C GLN A 29 24.21 -13.09 -0.46
N MET A 30 23.11 -13.83 -0.30
CA MET A 30 22.95 -15.15 -0.92
C MET A 30 22.96 -15.07 -2.45
N ARG A 31 22.31 -14.06 -3.06
CA ARG A 31 22.37 -13.85 -4.53
C ARG A 31 23.77 -13.49 -5.01
N ILE A 32 24.52 -12.69 -4.25
CA ILE A 32 25.92 -12.38 -4.55
C ILE A 32 26.76 -13.67 -4.51
N GLN A 33 26.61 -14.48 -3.46
CA GLN A 33 27.31 -15.76 -3.33
C GLN A 33 26.94 -16.74 -4.45
N GLN A 34 25.66 -16.82 -4.83
CA GLN A 34 25.21 -17.62 -5.96
C GLN A 34 25.91 -17.21 -7.26
N ASN A 35 25.93 -15.91 -7.55
CA ASN A 35 26.56 -15.37 -8.77
C ASN A 35 28.07 -15.60 -8.78
N GLU A 36 28.75 -15.48 -7.63
CA GLU A 36 30.17 -15.80 -7.52
C GLU A 36 30.47 -17.27 -7.78
N LEU A 37 29.64 -18.18 -7.25
CA LEU A 37 29.78 -19.62 -7.49
C LEU A 37 29.52 -19.98 -8.96
N MET A 38 28.54 -19.33 -9.60
CA MET A 38 28.30 -19.49 -11.03
C MET A 38 29.51 -19.04 -11.86
N ARG A 39 30.10 -17.87 -11.55
CA ARG A 39 31.30 -17.36 -12.22
C ARG A 39 32.52 -18.27 -12.04
N LYS A 40 32.61 -18.96 -10.90
CA LYS A 40 33.66 -19.95 -10.59
C LYS A 40 33.42 -21.34 -11.20
N GLY A 41 32.34 -21.53 -11.97
CA GLY A 41 31.96 -22.83 -12.54
C GLY A 41 31.44 -23.85 -11.52
N MET A 42 31.15 -23.40 -10.28
CA MET A 42 30.66 -24.25 -9.19
C MET A 42 29.13 -24.35 -9.22
N PHE A 43 28.59 -24.87 -10.32
CA PHE A 43 27.14 -24.84 -10.61
C PHE A 43 26.29 -25.58 -9.57
N GLN A 44 26.73 -26.73 -9.07
CA GLN A 44 25.98 -27.46 -8.03
C GLN A 44 25.86 -26.67 -6.72
N ALA A 45 26.91 -25.96 -6.32
CA ALA A 45 26.88 -25.13 -5.12
C ALA A 45 26.01 -23.89 -5.34
N ALA A 46 26.09 -23.26 -6.52
CA ALA A 46 25.20 -22.16 -6.89
C ALA A 46 23.73 -22.58 -6.91
N MET A 47 23.40 -23.76 -7.42
CA MET A 47 22.04 -24.31 -7.41
C MET A 47 21.52 -24.49 -5.99
N ARG A 48 22.31 -25.04 -5.06
CA ARG A 48 21.89 -25.19 -3.66
C ARG A 48 21.60 -23.85 -2.98
N ILE A 49 22.34 -22.80 -3.33
CA ILE A 49 22.04 -21.44 -2.84
C ILE A 49 20.74 -20.94 -3.48
N GLY A 50 20.54 -21.16 -4.77
CA GLY A 50 19.29 -20.85 -5.46
C GLY A 50 18.08 -21.52 -4.82
N GLU A 51 18.13 -22.84 -4.59
CA GLU A 51 17.07 -23.60 -3.91
C GLU A 51 16.78 -23.06 -2.51
N LYS A 52 17.80 -22.68 -1.74
CA LYS A 52 17.60 -22.06 -0.43
C LYS A 52 16.88 -20.71 -0.52
N ILE A 53 17.20 -19.89 -1.52
CA ILE A 53 16.53 -18.62 -1.76
C ILE A 53 15.05 -18.87 -2.11
N GLU A 54 14.75 -19.83 -2.99
CA GLU A 54 13.38 -20.18 -3.38
C GLU A 54 12.55 -20.75 -2.21
N ILE A 55 13.15 -21.59 -1.37
CA ILE A 55 12.49 -22.10 -0.15
C ILE A 55 12.18 -20.96 0.82
N LEU A 56 13.11 -20.02 1.00
CA LEU A 56 12.89 -18.84 1.84
C LEU A 56 11.79 -17.95 1.28
N HIS A 57 11.78 -17.74 -0.03
CA HIS A 57 10.76 -16.95 -0.72
C HIS A 57 9.37 -17.55 -0.56
N THR A 58 9.24 -18.86 -0.78
CA THR A 58 7.98 -19.59 -0.60
C THR A 58 7.48 -19.47 0.84
N ARG A 59 8.38 -19.62 1.84
CA ARG A 59 8.01 -19.45 3.25
C ARG A 59 7.54 -18.04 3.58
N THR A 60 8.21 -17.02 3.05
CA THR A 60 7.81 -15.62 3.26
C THR A 60 6.41 -15.36 2.70
N ILE A 61 6.08 -15.93 1.52
CA ILE A 61 4.73 -15.83 0.97
C ILE A 61 3.71 -16.59 1.82
N ASP A 62 4.04 -17.80 2.28
CA ASP A 62 3.16 -18.60 3.14
C ASP A 62 2.89 -17.92 4.50
N GLU A 63 3.91 -17.29 5.10
CA GLU A 63 3.77 -16.52 6.34
C GLU A 63 2.90 -15.28 6.13
N TYR A 64 3.06 -14.60 5.00
CA TYR A 64 2.20 -13.48 4.62
C TYR A 64 0.75 -13.91 4.41
N LEU A 65 0.53 -15.03 3.71
CA LEU A 65 -0.78 -15.61 3.50
C LEU A 65 -1.46 -15.99 4.82
N LYS A 66 -0.72 -16.61 5.74
CA LYS A 66 -1.22 -16.94 7.08
C LYS A 66 -1.54 -15.70 7.91
N ALA A 67 -0.72 -14.66 7.85
CA ALA A 67 -1.01 -13.39 8.52
C ALA A 67 -2.28 -12.75 7.97
N ALA A 68 -2.47 -12.77 6.65
CA ALA A 68 -3.68 -12.28 6.00
C ALA A 68 -4.91 -13.14 6.29
N GLU A 69 -4.77 -14.47 6.35
CA GLU A 69 -5.83 -15.40 6.79
C GLU A 69 -6.25 -15.12 8.24
N ASN A 70 -5.29 -14.90 9.13
CA ASN A 70 -5.55 -14.58 10.53
C ASN A 70 -6.25 -13.22 10.68
N GLU A 71 -5.75 -12.17 10.00
CA GLU A 71 -6.40 -10.85 9.94
C GLU A 71 -7.83 -10.96 9.38
N ALA A 72 -8.05 -11.79 8.35
CA ALA A 72 -9.39 -12.00 7.79
C ALA A 72 -10.31 -12.82 8.70
N SER A 73 -9.78 -13.77 9.48
CA SER A 73 -10.55 -14.59 10.41
C SER A 73 -11.00 -13.85 11.67
N ASP A 74 -10.24 -12.84 12.12
CA ASP A 74 -10.63 -11.96 13.23
C ASP A 74 -11.65 -10.88 12.80
N THR A 75 -11.86 -10.68 11.49
CA THR A 75 -12.63 -9.55 10.96
C THR A 75 -13.87 -9.95 10.19
N THR A 76 -14.65 -10.91 10.68
CA THR A 76 -16.08 -10.90 10.36
C THR A 76 -16.80 -10.05 11.40
N LEU A 77 -17.07 -8.78 11.09
CA LEU A 77 -17.91 -7.87 11.92
C LEU A 77 -19.22 -8.56 12.39
N GLN A 78 -19.70 -9.52 11.60
CA GLN A 78 -20.87 -10.37 11.85
C GLN A 78 -20.72 -11.35 13.03
N SER A 79 -19.51 -11.76 13.40
CA SER A 79 -19.29 -12.74 14.49
C SER A 79 -19.25 -12.12 15.89
N ILE A 80 -19.26 -10.79 15.99
CA ILE A 80 -19.07 -10.07 17.26
C ILE A 80 -20.41 -9.57 17.86
N GLY A 81 -21.54 -9.83 17.20
CA GLY A 81 -22.86 -9.43 17.69
C GLY A 81 -23.05 -7.90 17.75
N MET A 82 -22.43 -7.17 16.83
CA MET A 82 -22.52 -5.71 16.75
C MET A 82 -23.94 -5.22 16.44
N SER A 83 -24.25 -4.00 16.88
CA SER A 83 -25.47 -3.32 16.47
C SER A 83 -25.37 -2.91 15.00
N LYS A 84 -26.53 -2.77 14.32
CA LYS A 84 -26.55 -2.31 12.92
C LYS A 84 -25.97 -0.91 12.75
N GLU A 85 -26.10 -0.06 13.76
CA GLU A 85 -25.58 1.31 13.76
C GLU A 85 -24.04 1.31 13.83
N ASP A 86 -23.46 0.46 14.68
CA ASP A 86 -22.01 0.34 14.78
C ASP A 86 -21.41 -0.30 13.52
N GLU A 87 -22.11 -1.27 12.91
CA GLU A 87 -21.72 -1.81 11.61
C GLU A 87 -21.71 -0.73 10.52
N GLU A 88 -22.73 0.13 10.49
CA GLU A 88 -22.83 1.23 9.52
C GLU A 88 -21.76 2.29 9.74
N TYR A 89 -21.43 2.59 11.00
CA TYR A 89 -20.31 3.47 11.34
C TYR A 89 -18.98 2.90 10.87
N MET A 90 -18.68 1.62 11.17
CA MET A 90 -17.44 0.98 10.74
C MET A 90 -17.30 1.00 9.21
N ARG A 91 -18.39 0.72 8.49
CA ARG A 91 -18.42 0.85 7.02
C ARG A 91 -18.11 2.28 6.57
N THR A 92 -18.75 3.26 7.18
CA THR A 92 -18.53 4.67 6.86
C THR A 92 -17.07 5.07 7.11
N ALA A 93 -16.47 4.59 8.20
CA ALA A 93 -15.09 4.85 8.55
C ALA A 93 -14.10 4.21 7.56
N GLU A 94 -14.35 2.96 7.12
CA GLU A 94 -13.54 2.29 6.11
C GLU A 94 -13.58 3.02 4.75
N ILE A 95 -14.78 3.44 4.33
CA ILE A 95 -14.98 4.24 3.12
C ILE A 95 -14.21 5.57 3.23
N ALA A 96 -14.32 6.26 4.37
CA ALA A 96 -13.63 7.52 4.62
C ALA A 96 -12.11 7.36 4.60
N LEU A 97 -11.58 6.26 5.13
CA LEU A 97 -10.15 5.95 5.12
C LEU A 97 -9.65 5.73 3.68
N PHE A 98 -10.42 5.02 2.86
CA PHE A 98 -10.11 4.87 1.43
C PHE A 98 -10.07 6.23 0.72
N MET A 99 -11.09 7.07 0.92
CA MET A 99 -11.15 8.41 0.35
C MET A 99 -9.97 9.28 0.81
N ALA A 100 -9.57 9.19 2.08
CA ALA A 100 -8.42 9.91 2.60
C ALA A 100 -7.10 9.51 1.90
N CYS A 101 -6.90 8.21 1.66
CA CYS A 101 -5.77 7.70 0.89
C CYS A 101 -5.74 8.24 -0.55
N ASP A 102 -6.88 8.33 -1.21
CA ASP A 102 -7.00 8.97 -2.54
C ASP A 102 -6.64 10.45 -2.48
N VAL A 103 -7.22 11.19 -1.53
CA VAL A 103 -6.98 12.62 -1.34
C VAL A 103 -5.50 12.92 -1.10
N ILE A 104 -4.81 12.13 -0.28
CA ILE A 104 -3.37 12.30 -0.04
C ILE A 104 -2.58 12.04 -1.34
N ASN A 105 -2.91 10.99 -2.10
CA ASN A 105 -2.26 10.75 -3.39
C ASN A 105 -2.47 11.91 -4.38
N CYS A 106 -3.68 12.48 -4.46
CA CYS A 106 -3.94 13.66 -5.29
C CYS A 106 -3.08 14.85 -4.86
N CYS A 107 -2.94 15.11 -3.55
CA CYS A 107 -2.03 16.15 -3.05
C CYS A 107 -0.58 15.92 -3.51
N LEU A 108 -0.08 14.68 -3.42
CA LEU A 108 1.30 14.35 -3.82
C LEU A 108 1.53 14.48 -5.33
N ILE A 109 0.54 14.12 -6.14
CA ILE A 109 0.57 14.30 -7.59
C ILE A 109 0.60 15.81 -7.91
N ASP A 110 -0.34 16.59 -7.36
CA ASP A 110 -0.41 18.04 -7.61
C ASP A 110 0.86 18.79 -7.16
N MET A 111 1.50 18.37 -6.06
CA MET A 111 2.79 18.93 -5.63
C MET A 111 3.90 18.65 -6.64
N ASN A 112 4.00 17.42 -7.13
CA ASN A 112 5.01 17.04 -8.13
C ASN A 112 4.73 17.72 -9.48
N ASP A 113 3.48 17.74 -9.93
CA ASP A 113 3.06 18.45 -11.14
C ASP A 113 3.36 19.94 -11.05
N THR A 114 3.22 20.54 -9.86
CA THR A 114 3.60 21.94 -9.64
C THR A 114 5.11 22.13 -9.78
N LEU A 115 5.94 21.22 -9.26
CA LEU A 115 7.40 21.28 -9.44
C LEU A 115 7.81 21.05 -10.91
N HIS A 116 7.20 20.08 -11.59
CA HIS A 116 7.51 19.71 -12.98
C HIS A 116 7.17 20.80 -13.99
N ARG A 117 6.29 21.75 -13.64
CA ARG A 117 6.08 22.97 -14.44
C ARG A 117 7.33 23.85 -14.51
N TYR A 118 8.21 23.77 -13.52
CA TYR A 118 9.46 24.52 -13.49
C TYR A 118 10.64 23.68 -13.99
N ASP A 119 10.75 22.44 -13.52
CA ASP A 119 11.79 21.50 -13.97
C ASP A 119 11.28 20.05 -13.81
N LYS A 120 11.26 19.32 -14.93
CA LYS A 120 10.78 17.93 -15.01
C LYS A 120 11.64 16.91 -14.25
N THR A 121 12.84 17.30 -13.83
CA THR A 121 13.77 16.43 -13.09
C THR A 121 13.58 16.52 -11.57
N LEU A 122 12.84 17.52 -11.08
CA LEU A 122 12.60 17.71 -9.65
C LEU A 122 11.48 16.79 -9.16
N ASN A 123 11.70 16.09 -8.04
CA ASN A 123 10.65 15.32 -7.38
C ASN A 123 10.50 15.76 -5.92
N TYR A 124 9.25 15.81 -5.46
CA TYR A 124 8.93 16.07 -4.06
C TYR A 124 9.01 14.78 -3.24
N GLU A 125 10.22 14.45 -2.79
CA GLU A 125 10.50 13.15 -2.17
C GLU A 125 10.14 13.05 -0.69
N ARG A 126 9.79 14.18 -0.04
CA ARG A 126 9.57 14.26 1.42
C ARG A 126 8.46 13.34 1.98
N PHE A 127 7.57 12.84 1.12
CA PHE A 127 6.47 11.94 1.50
C PHE A 127 6.43 10.66 0.65
N ASN A 128 7.56 10.24 0.07
CA ASN A 128 7.64 9.02 -0.74
C ASN A 128 7.32 7.75 0.08
N ASP A 129 7.71 7.74 1.35
CA ASP A 129 7.37 6.72 2.34
C ASP A 129 5.84 6.63 2.55
N MET A 130 5.17 7.79 2.63
CA MET A 130 3.72 7.87 2.76
C MET A 130 3.01 7.30 1.53
N LYS A 131 3.53 7.54 0.33
CA LYS A 131 3.00 6.94 -0.91
C LYS A 131 3.05 5.41 -0.86
N GLN A 132 4.17 4.84 -0.40
CA GLN A 132 4.30 3.37 -0.27
C GLN A 132 3.28 2.79 0.71
N LEU A 133 3.07 3.46 1.86
CA LEU A 133 2.08 3.07 2.86
C LEU A 133 0.65 3.19 2.32
N ILE A 134 0.32 4.27 1.60
CA ILE A 134 -0.99 4.46 0.98
C ILE A 134 -1.29 3.36 -0.03
N ASP A 135 -0.32 3.02 -0.87
CA ASP A 135 -0.48 1.96 -1.85
C ASP A 135 -0.68 0.59 -1.17
N MET A 136 -0.04 0.35 -0.02
CA MET A 136 -0.29 -0.86 0.79
C MET A 136 -1.70 -0.88 1.39
N VAL A 137 -2.15 0.25 1.95
CA VAL A 137 -3.52 0.38 2.52
C VAL A 137 -4.58 0.19 1.43
N LYS A 138 -4.40 0.81 0.25
CA LYS A 138 -5.28 0.61 -0.91
C LYS A 138 -5.28 -0.84 -1.39
N ALA A 139 -4.13 -1.51 -1.41
CA ALA A 139 -4.07 -2.93 -1.76
C ALA A 139 -4.84 -3.80 -0.76
N LYS A 140 -4.69 -3.56 0.55
CA LYS A 140 -5.47 -4.25 1.60
C LYS A 140 -6.97 -3.98 1.46
N LEU A 141 -7.39 -2.74 1.24
CA LEU A 141 -8.80 -2.37 1.07
C LEU A 141 -9.42 -2.94 -0.22
N ASN A 142 -8.67 -2.94 -1.33
CA ASN A 142 -9.10 -3.56 -2.59
C ASN A 142 -9.21 -5.08 -2.45
N TYR A 143 -8.29 -5.70 -1.71
CA TYR A 143 -8.37 -7.11 -1.37
C TYR A 143 -9.63 -7.41 -0.56
N LEU A 144 -9.89 -6.65 0.51
CA LEU A 144 -11.12 -6.77 1.30
C LEU A 144 -12.35 -6.61 0.40
N ARG A 145 -12.39 -5.60 -0.47
CA ARG A 145 -13.47 -5.38 -1.45
C ARG A 145 -13.70 -6.55 -2.41
N LYS A 146 -12.66 -7.28 -2.81
CA LYS A 146 -12.78 -8.41 -3.74
C LYS A 146 -13.40 -9.65 -3.09
N TYR A 147 -13.14 -9.85 -1.79
CA TYR A 147 -13.62 -11.02 -1.04
C TYR A 147 -14.78 -10.70 -0.07
N SER A 148 -15.20 -9.44 -0.04
CA SER A 148 -16.35 -8.91 0.69
C SER A 148 -17.42 -8.48 -0.30
N SER A 149 -18.65 -8.97 -0.18
CA SER A 149 -19.79 -8.57 -1.03
C SER A 149 -20.22 -7.10 -0.84
N TYR A 150 -19.52 -6.33 0.00
CA TYR A 150 -20.03 -5.12 0.64
C TYR A 150 -19.47 -3.79 0.07
N LEU A 151 -18.50 -3.80 -0.86
CA LEU A 151 -17.82 -2.60 -1.40
C LEU A 151 -17.89 -2.45 -2.93
N GLN A 152 -18.88 -3.06 -3.60
CA GLN A 152 -19.04 -2.94 -5.06
C GLN A 152 -19.88 -1.71 -5.42
N ASN A 153 -19.29 -0.52 -5.56
CA ASN A 153 -19.95 0.60 -6.24
C ASN A 153 -18.96 1.40 -7.09
N GLU A 154 -19.37 1.83 -8.27
CA GLU A 154 -18.53 2.50 -9.28
C GLU A 154 -18.49 4.04 -9.15
N LYS A 155 -19.25 4.65 -8.22
CA LYS A 155 -19.42 6.11 -8.11
C LYS A 155 -18.43 6.83 -7.18
N TRP A 156 -17.21 6.33 -7.03
CA TRP A 156 -16.28 6.81 -5.99
C TRP A 156 -15.36 7.93 -6.46
N GLY A 157 -14.98 7.97 -7.74
CA GLY A 157 -14.09 9.00 -8.27
C GLY A 157 -14.61 10.41 -8.04
N ASP A 158 -15.88 10.67 -8.39
CA ASP A 158 -16.52 11.98 -8.20
C ASP A 158 -16.60 12.39 -6.72
N LEU A 159 -16.80 11.43 -5.82
CA LEU A 159 -16.87 11.68 -4.37
C LEU A 159 -15.49 12.01 -3.79
N CYS A 160 -14.45 11.28 -4.21
CA CYS A 160 -13.06 11.55 -3.84
C CYS A 160 -12.60 12.92 -4.35
N ASP A 161 -12.90 13.27 -5.60
CA ASP A 161 -12.56 14.57 -6.19
C ASP A 161 -13.22 15.73 -5.44
N ASN A 162 -14.48 15.56 -5.03
CA ASN A 162 -15.18 16.55 -4.21
C ASN A 162 -14.54 16.70 -2.83
N ALA A 163 -14.16 15.60 -2.19
CA ALA A 163 -13.45 15.62 -0.90
C ALA A 163 -12.09 16.34 -1.02
N TYR A 164 -11.34 16.07 -2.09
CA TYR A 164 -10.08 16.74 -2.39
C TYR A 164 -10.26 18.27 -2.50
N LYS A 165 -11.23 18.73 -3.30
CA LYS A 165 -11.53 20.16 -3.47
C LYS A 165 -11.88 20.84 -2.14
N VAL A 166 -12.71 20.20 -1.31
CA VAL A 166 -13.09 20.73 0.01
C VAL A 166 -11.87 20.85 0.92
N LEU A 167 -11.01 19.83 0.98
CA LEU A 167 -9.80 19.86 1.79
C LEU A 167 -8.87 20.99 1.35
N MET A 168 -8.61 21.10 0.04
CA MET A 168 -7.75 22.15 -0.52
C MET A 168 -8.29 23.55 -0.26
N SER A 169 -9.60 23.75 -0.31
CA SER A 169 -10.22 25.02 0.05
C SER A 169 -9.99 25.39 1.52
N LYS A 170 -10.10 24.42 2.44
CA LYS A 170 -9.82 24.64 3.86
C LYS A 170 -8.34 24.94 4.11
N ALA A 171 -7.43 24.20 3.48
CA ALA A 171 -5.99 24.44 3.59
C ALA A 171 -5.60 25.85 3.09
N LYS A 172 -6.17 26.28 1.95
CA LYS A 172 -5.97 27.67 1.45
C LYS A 172 -6.43 28.71 2.46
N ARG A 173 -7.56 28.50 3.12
CA ARG A 173 -8.08 29.41 4.14
C ARG A 173 -7.13 29.49 5.35
N MET A 174 -6.57 28.37 5.80
CA MET A 174 -5.59 28.37 6.89
C MET A 174 -4.37 29.23 6.56
N ILE A 175 -3.81 29.06 5.35
CA ILE A 175 -2.68 29.89 4.87
C ILE A 175 -3.06 31.38 4.82
N GLN A 176 -4.27 31.72 4.36
CA GLN A 176 -4.73 33.10 4.32
C GLN A 176 -4.88 33.71 5.73
N GLU A 177 -5.34 32.93 6.70
CA GLU A 177 -5.46 33.37 8.10
C GLU A 177 -4.10 33.57 8.76
N GLU A 178 -3.11 32.73 8.45
CA GLU A 178 -1.73 32.90 8.91
C GLU A 178 -1.10 34.18 8.35
N ARG A 179 -1.25 34.44 7.04
CA ARG A 179 -0.74 35.67 6.40
C ARG A 179 -1.36 36.96 6.94
N LYS A 180 -2.59 36.90 7.48
CA LYS A 180 -3.23 38.06 8.13
C LYS A 180 -2.67 38.37 9.51
N LYS A 181 -1.98 37.41 10.15
CA LYS A 181 -1.35 37.58 11.47
C LYS A 181 0.07 38.14 11.40
N GLU A 182 0.71 38.10 10.22
CA GLU A 182 2.00 38.77 10.02
C GLU A 182 1.78 40.29 9.91
N PRO A 183 2.35 41.11 10.81
CA PRO A 183 2.26 42.55 10.69
C PRO A 183 2.98 42.99 9.42
N LYS A 184 2.34 43.86 8.63
CA LYS A 184 2.97 44.51 7.47
C LYS A 184 4.27 45.18 7.95
N LYS A 185 5.41 44.63 7.55
CA LYS A 185 6.70 45.32 7.64
C LYS A 185 6.78 46.43 6.61
#